data_AF-A0A367KI60-F1
#
_entry.id   AF-A0A367KI60-F1
#
_cell.length_a   1.000
_cell.length_b   1.000
_cell.length_c   1.000
_cell.angle_alpha   90.00
_cell.angle_beta   90.00
_cell.angle_gamma   90.00
#
_symmetry.space_group_name_H-M   'P 1'
#
loop_
_entity.id
_entity.type
_entity.pdbx_description
1 polymer ?
#
loop_
_entity_poly.entity_id
_entity_poly.type
_entity_poly.pdbx_seq_one_letter_code
_entity_poly.pdbx_strand_id
1 'polypeptide(L)'
;MSIIRNRVLDLYVLWTRWGPFGDEGQHQTTPYLTKEEAVSEFKSIFRSKTGNVWEERSSSFIAKPEKYEILNESHHPKDTLLKDFDFMVSSTPSNLPDGVFNVMKLICNYQYLSRVYTDTYIDMPLGQVSQKRIDQAYKTLLEARELNDKYYTAKKKYSDREQAHMAKLYGFELMQKCFEYSRLMPHNNQSNKIVRSLLHDKYRNYYKLSSYEEELANLLDLTYVGFAANVILAAKHRMNEISPLDYAYRALNCTLRELDGKETEYSMIKSYMASTSEGHELVNVFAVQRDEERTRFGPFENSPNRRLLWHGSRIGNFMGILKQGLRGAPNTTTNNGALLGTGVYFADNFTKSLNYCQDHYISTCSPYMIMLLCEVALGEVQICKDTGDIDSTQYDSVQALGETIPNPFHTIFDKRGMRLTFGPCVKNNDPEFEEGYLRFNHNEYMVHNENRVKIRYLLVVKNTSICALCLHSKGNDNIKPFKNHELSDYKFDHFNDYEKEIVKAYITNQQQNIKEIFDSNIESYISNGEYKKKWDVPLDVTLESKVCTSCSEYVLSMILEDIMTSNDCSVDIPGKKKR
;
A
#
# COMPACT_ATOMS: atom_id res chain seq x y z
N MET A 1 26.67 27.64 7.23
CA MET A 1 27.90 28.36 7.60
C MET A 1 28.46 27.70 8.84
N SER A 2 29.77 27.46 8.91
CA SER A 2 30.42 26.78 10.03
C SER A 2 31.80 27.37 10.31
N ILE A 3 32.21 27.43 11.57
CA ILE A 3 33.59 27.76 11.95
C ILE A 3 34.30 26.46 12.31
N ILE A 4 35.39 26.15 11.62
CA ILE A 4 36.13 24.90 11.74
C ILE A 4 37.53 25.23 12.25
N ARG A 5 37.96 24.62 13.37
CA ARG A 5 39.33 24.76 13.87
C ARG A 5 40.25 23.76 13.20
N ASN A 6 41.23 24.24 12.43
CA ASN A 6 42.33 23.41 11.96
C ASN A 6 43.37 23.29 13.07
N ARG A 7 43.47 22.11 13.68
CA ARG A 7 44.38 21.86 14.81
C ARG A 7 45.86 21.78 14.42
N VAL A 8 46.16 21.50 13.14
CA VAL A 8 47.54 21.33 12.65
C VAL A 8 48.16 22.69 12.34
N LEU A 9 47.40 23.56 11.66
CA LEU A 9 47.85 24.91 11.30
C LEU A 9 47.48 25.98 12.34
N ASP A 10 46.85 25.56 13.45
CA ASP A 10 46.28 26.38 14.52
C ASP A 10 45.55 27.64 14.04
N LEU A 11 44.65 27.45 13.07
CA LEU A 11 43.84 28.52 12.49
C LEU A 11 42.35 28.16 12.49
N TYR A 12 41.50 29.18 12.39
CA TYR A 12 40.06 29.03 12.29
C TYR A 12 39.60 29.30 10.86
N VAL A 13 38.90 28.36 10.25
CA VAL A 13 38.33 28.52 8.91
C VAL A 13 36.84 28.79 9.04
N LEU A 14 36.41 29.96 8.57
CA LEU A 14 35.00 30.22 8.31
C LEU A 14 34.62 29.59 6.96
N TRP A 15 33.84 28.53 7.02
CA TRP A 15 33.32 27.86 5.85
C TRP A 15 31.89 28.30 5.57
N THR A 16 31.69 28.87 4.38
CA THR A 16 30.37 29.25 3.89
C THR A 16 30.10 28.51 2.59
N ARG A 17 28.89 27.96 2.44
CA ARG A 17 28.44 27.25 1.26
C ARG A 17 27.05 27.75 0.93
N TRP A 18 26.80 28.07 -0.32
CA TRP A 18 25.52 28.55 -0.80
C TRP A 18 25.24 28.01 -2.20
N GLY A 19 23.98 27.82 -2.49
CA GLY A 19 23.55 27.36 -3.78
C GLY A 19 22.09 27.01 -3.74
N PRO A 20 21.54 26.64 -4.90
CA PRO A 20 20.24 26.04 -4.95
C PRO A 20 20.22 24.78 -4.07
N PHE A 21 19.12 24.55 -3.33
CA PHE A 21 19.00 23.43 -2.39
C PHE A 21 19.25 22.09 -3.12
N GLY A 22 20.26 21.34 -2.68
CA GLY A 22 20.67 20.03 -3.23
C GLY A 22 21.76 19.98 -4.25
N ASP A 23 22.24 21.14 -4.69
CA ASP A 23 23.45 21.21 -5.48
C ASP A 23 24.68 21.37 -4.57
N GLU A 24 25.85 20.97 -5.05
CA GLU A 24 27.11 21.30 -4.37
C GLU A 24 27.24 22.82 -4.15
N GLY A 25 26.73 23.60 -5.10
CA GLY A 25 26.71 25.05 -5.01
C GLY A 25 28.12 25.63 -5.05
N GLN A 26 28.24 26.87 -4.61
CA GLN A 26 29.51 27.54 -4.41
C GLN A 26 29.87 27.52 -2.93
N HIS A 27 31.16 27.54 -2.64
CA HIS A 27 31.66 27.64 -1.29
C HIS A 27 32.84 28.59 -1.20
N GLN A 28 33.02 29.17 -0.01
CA GLN A 28 34.15 30.01 0.33
C GLN A 28 34.73 29.53 1.67
N THR A 29 36.06 29.44 1.71
CA THR A 29 36.83 29.20 2.92
C THR A 29 37.62 30.47 3.22
N THR A 30 37.36 31.09 4.35
CA THR A 30 38.11 32.28 4.78
C THR A 30 38.88 31.93 6.06
N PRO A 31 40.22 31.97 6.03
CA PRO A 31 41.03 31.67 7.21
C PRO A 31 41.14 32.89 8.14
N TYR A 32 41.20 32.62 9.44
CA TYR A 32 41.40 33.58 10.52
C TYR A 32 42.42 33.04 11.52
N LEU A 33 43.23 33.93 12.09
CA LEU A 33 44.25 33.57 13.08
C LEU A 33 43.64 33.39 14.47
N THR A 34 42.61 34.17 14.80
CA THR A 34 41.93 34.11 16.09
C THR A 34 40.49 33.61 15.96
N LYS A 35 39.95 33.05 17.06
CA LYS A 35 38.56 32.59 17.11
C LYS A 35 37.61 33.78 17.04
N GLU A 36 37.99 34.88 17.67
CA GLU A 36 37.21 36.09 17.85
C GLU A 36 36.94 36.76 16.50
N GLU A 37 37.94 36.84 15.63
CA GLU A 37 37.80 37.35 14.26
C GLU A 37 36.85 36.48 13.42
N ALA A 38 37.02 35.16 13.46
CA ALA A 38 36.15 34.23 12.75
C ALA A 38 34.69 34.32 13.22
N VAL A 39 34.48 34.49 14.53
CA VAL A 39 33.15 34.66 15.14
C VAL A 39 32.53 36.00 14.76
N SER A 40 33.32 37.08 14.73
CA SER A 40 32.85 38.40 14.31
C SER A 40 32.36 38.39 12.86
N GLU A 41 33.15 37.83 11.95
CA GLU A 41 32.76 37.72 10.54
C GLU A 41 31.52 36.82 10.38
N PHE A 42 31.48 35.68 11.07
CA PHE A 42 30.32 34.80 11.06
C PHE A 42 29.03 35.55 11.43
N LYS A 43 29.06 36.35 12.51
CA LYS A 43 27.92 37.15 12.95
C LYS A 43 27.54 38.24 11.93
N SER A 44 28.54 38.88 11.31
CA SER A 44 28.34 39.88 10.26
C SER A 44 27.61 39.28 9.05
N ILE A 45 28.12 38.16 8.52
CA ILE A 45 27.49 37.44 7.40
C ILE A 45 26.08 36.97 7.80
N PHE A 46 25.92 36.39 8.98
CA PHE A 46 24.61 35.96 9.48
C PHE A 46 23.59 37.12 9.51
N ARG A 47 23.97 38.27 10.06
CA ARG A 47 23.10 39.46 10.12
C ARG A 47 22.79 40.01 8.73
N SER A 48 23.76 40.04 7.82
CA SER A 48 23.56 40.47 6.44
C SER A 48 22.56 39.57 5.69
N LYS A 49 22.68 38.25 5.89
CA LYS A 49 21.86 37.23 5.21
C LYS A 49 20.47 37.07 5.81
N THR A 50 20.31 37.17 7.13
CA THR A 50 19.02 36.92 7.82
C THR A 50 18.33 38.19 8.29
N GLY A 51 19.04 39.30 8.45
CA GLY A 51 18.52 40.52 9.08
C GLY A 51 18.29 40.40 10.59
N ASN A 52 18.85 39.37 11.24
CA ASN A 52 18.71 39.08 12.68
C ASN A 52 20.08 39.06 13.37
N VAL A 53 20.10 39.24 14.70
CA VAL A 53 21.30 39.15 15.53
C VAL A 53 21.53 37.68 15.93
N TRP A 54 22.77 37.19 15.89
CA TRP A 54 23.08 35.76 16.09
C TRP A 54 22.79 35.28 17.52
N GLU A 55 23.04 36.13 18.52
CA GLU A 55 22.81 35.86 19.94
C GLU A 55 21.32 35.62 20.22
N GLU A 56 20.47 36.36 19.51
CA GLU A 56 19.01 36.35 19.65
C GLU A 56 18.30 35.28 18.81
N ARG A 57 19.07 34.47 18.06
CA ARG A 57 18.54 33.50 17.09
C ARG A 57 17.56 32.49 17.67
N SER A 58 17.65 32.20 18.97
CA SER A 58 16.81 31.20 19.65
C SER A 58 15.55 31.80 20.29
N SER A 59 15.53 33.10 20.58
CA SER A 59 14.47 33.75 21.36
C SER A 59 13.60 34.71 20.55
N SER A 60 14.16 35.38 19.54
CA SER A 60 13.48 36.49 18.82
C SER A 60 13.76 36.51 17.32
N PHE A 61 14.07 35.36 16.72
CA PHE A 61 14.30 35.29 15.28
C PHE A 61 13.01 35.58 14.49
N ILE A 62 13.05 36.57 13.60
CA ILE A 62 11.95 36.93 12.71
C ILE A 62 12.40 36.73 11.26
N ALA A 63 11.77 35.79 10.56
CA ALA A 63 11.99 35.60 9.13
C ALA A 63 11.49 36.83 8.36
N LYS A 64 12.29 37.30 7.39
CA LYS A 64 12.01 38.52 6.62
C LYS A 64 11.98 38.21 5.12
N PRO A 65 11.09 38.84 4.34
CA PRO A 65 11.11 38.71 2.88
C PRO A 65 12.50 39.04 2.31
N GLU A 66 12.93 38.29 1.29
CA GLU A 66 14.24 38.41 0.62
C GLU A 66 15.47 38.14 1.52
N LYS A 67 15.27 37.63 2.75
CA LYS A 67 16.34 37.20 3.67
C LYS A 67 16.26 35.71 3.95
N TYR A 68 17.37 35.13 4.41
CA TYR A 68 17.45 33.71 4.78
C TYR A 68 16.76 33.45 6.13
N GLU A 69 16.07 32.32 6.22
CA GLU A 69 15.52 31.76 7.45
C GLU A 69 16.46 30.68 8.03
N ILE A 70 16.48 30.52 9.35
CA ILE A 70 17.22 29.43 9.99
C ILE A 70 16.41 28.14 9.86
N LEU A 71 17.05 27.11 9.31
CA LEU A 71 16.56 25.74 9.37
C LEU A 71 17.20 25.03 10.57
N ASN A 72 16.38 24.61 11.52
CA ASN A 72 16.80 23.69 12.56
C ASN A 72 16.56 22.27 12.05
N GLU A 73 17.59 21.45 11.96
CA GLU A 73 17.43 20.01 11.69
C GLU A 73 16.72 19.37 12.89
N SER A 74 15.61 18.69 12.63
CA SER A 74 14.96 17.85 13.62
C SER A 74 15.72 16.53 13.71
N HIS A 75 16.39 16.28 14.84
CA HIS A 75 16.92 14.96 15.13
C HIS A 75 15.76 14.00 15.39
N HIS A 76 15.49 13.13 14.44
CA HIS A 76 14.57 12.02 14.63
C HIS A 76 15.34 10.79 15.12
N PRO A 77 14.98 10.20 16.27
CA PRO A 77 15.60 8.96 16.70
C PRO A 77 15.33 7.89 15.65
N LYS A 78 16.39 7.30 15.09
CA LYS A 78 16.30 6.24 14.07
C LYS A 78 15.90 4.87 14.65
N ASP A 79 15.58 4.82 15.94
CA ASP A 79 15.24 3.57 16.62
C ASP A 79 13.90 3.03 16.11
N THR A 80 13.92 1.83 15.54
CA THR A 80 12.72 1.18 15.01
C THR A 80 11.88 0.64 16.17
N LEU A 81 10.69 1.23 16.40
CA LEU A 81 9.76 0.76 17.44
C LEU A 81 9.10 -0.58 17.05
N LEU A 82 8.80 -0.75 15.76
CA LEU A 82 8.28 -1.98 15.19
C LEU A 82 9.43 -2.80 14.60
N LYS A 83 9.62 -4.00 15.11
CA LYS A 83 10.31 -5.08 14.39
C LYS A 83 9.27 -6.12 14.06
N ASP A 84 9.45 -6.77 12.91
CA ASP A 84 8.65 -7.93 12.53
C ASP A 84 8.63 -8.92 13.70
N PHE A 85 7.44 -9.37 14.06
CA PHE A 85 7.25 -10.37 15.10
C PHE A 85 6.12 -11.29 14.70
N ASP A 86 6.29 -12.55 15.03
CA ASP A 86 5.31 -13.56 14.65
C ASP A 86 4.04 -13.42 15.51
N PHE A 87 2.96 -12.98 14.89
CA PHE A 87 1.63 -12.89 15.51
C PHE A 87 1.12 -14.27 15.98
N MET A 88 1.69 -15.36 15.47
CA MET A 88 1.29 -16.74 15.74
C MET A 88 1.98 -17.35 16.96
N VAL A 89 3.03 -16.73 17.51
CA VAL A 89 3.79 -17.25 18.68
C VAL A 89 3.10 -16.88 20.01
N SER A 90 1.84 -16.42 19.99
CA SER A 90 1.11 -16.07 21.21
C SER A 90 0.89 -17.30 22.10
N SER A 91 1.07 -17.12 23.41
CA SER A 91 0.73 -18.12 24.43
C SER A 91 -0.76 -18.36 24.57
N THR A 92 -1.60 -17.50 23.97
CA THR A 92 -3.06 -17.59 24.02
C THR A 92 -3.63 -17.92 22.64
N PRO A 93 -4.47 -18.98 22.52
CA PRO A 93 -5.09 -19.31 21.24
C PRO A 93 -6.10 -18.25 20.80
N SER A 94 -6.27 -18.11 19.49
CA SER A 94 -7.28 -17.25 18.87
C SER A 94 -8.68 -17.83 19.03
N ASN A 95 -9.69 -16.97 19.21
CA ASN A 95 -11.11 -17.33 19.18
C ASN A 95 -11.82 -16.84 17.90
N LEU A 96 -11.08 -16.34 16.92
CA LEU A 96 -11.64 -15.91 15.63
C LEU A 96 -12.03 -17.14 14.80
N PRO A 97 -13.15 -17.08 14.04
CA PRO A 97 -13.46 -18.07 13.02
C PRO A 97 -12.34 -18.17 11.96
N ASP A 98 -12.14 -19.35 11.36
CA ASP A 98 -11.00 -19.62 10.47
C ASP A 98 -10.87 -18.62 9.31
N GLY A 99 -11.97 -18.27 8.63
CA GLY A 99 -11.92 -17.27 7.56
C GLY A 99 -11.52 -15.88 8.07
N VAL A 100 -12.09 -15.45 9.21
CA VAL A 100 -11.73 -14.17 9.84
C VAL A 100 -10.28 -14.19 10.30
N PHE A 101 -9.82 -15.29 10.88
CA PHE A 101 -8.44 -15.47 11.30
C PHE A 101 -7.46 -15.35 10.12
N ASN A 102 -7.77 -15.97 8.97
CA ASN A 102 -6.96 -15.89 7.77
C ASN A 102 -6.94 -14.49 7.16
N VAL A 103 -8.08 -13.80 7.04
CA VAL A 103 -8.04 -12.42 6.54
C VAL A 103 -7.30 -11.48 7.50
N MET A 104 -7.40 -11.72 8.82
CA MET A 104 -6.61 -10.97 9.81
C MET A 104 -5.11 -11.19 9.66
N LYS A 105 -4.65 -12.42 9.35
CA LYS A 105 -3.24 -12.69 9.02
C LYS A 105 -2.76 -11.83 7.84
N LEU A 106 -3.57 -11.69 6.78
CA LEU A 106 -3.22 -10.87 5.63
C LEU A 106 -3.15 -9.38 5.99
N ILE A 107 -4.21 -8.82 6.59
CA ILE A 107 -4.29 -7.36 6.82
C ILE A 107 -3.39 -6.88 7.97
N CYS A 108 -2.98 -7.76 8.88
CA CYS A 108 -2.02 -7.45 9.94
C CYS A 108 -0.57 -7.83 9.57
N ASN A 109 -0.33 -8.36 8.38
CA ASN A 109 1.01 -8.76 7.97
C ASN A 109 1.95 -7.55 7.89
N TYR A 110 3.07 -7.64 8.63
CA TYR A 110 4.04 -6.56 8.70
C TYR A 110 4.69 -6.24 7.35
N GLN A 111 4.91 -7.23 6.48
CA GLN A 111 5.56 -7.01 5.19
C GLN A 111 4.69 -6.14 4.26
N TYR A 112 3.39 -6.44 4.15
CA TYR A 112 2.47 -5.61 3.37
C TYR A 112 2.36 -4.19 3.95
N LEU A 113 2.27 -4.08 5.28
CA LEU A 113 2.19 -2.79 5.97
C LEU A 113 3.45 -1.94 5.75
N SER A 114 4.61 -2.54 5.96
CA SER A 114 5.92 -1.89 5.80
C SER A 114 6.16 -1.48 4.35
N ARG A 115 5.59 -2.20 3.38
CA ARG A 115 5.72 -1.85 1.96
C ARG A 115 4.97 -0.57 1.63
N VAL A 116 3.70 -0.47 2.00
CA VAL A 116 2.92 0.77 1.82
C VAL A 116 3.64 1.94 2.48
N TYR A 117 4.13 1.75 3.71
CA TYR A 117 4.90 2.77 4.40
C TYR A 117 6.18 3.18 3.67
N THR A 118 6.96 2.22 3.17
CA THR A 118 8.24 2.49 2.47
C THR A 118 8.02 3.28 1.19
N ASP A 119 6.92 3.01 0.47
CA ASP A 119 6.56 3.71 -0.76
C ASP A 119 6.17 5.18 -0.53
N THR A 120 5.94 5.61 0.72
CA THR A 120 5.75 7.04 1.08
C THR A 120 7.07 7.83 1.15
N TYR A 121 8.22 7.13 1.13
CA TYR A 121 9.57 7.70 1.22
C TYR A 121 9.88 8.52 2.49
N ILE A 122 9.04 8.44 3.53
CA ILE A 122 9.26 9.13 4.80
C ILE A 122 10.46 8.53 5.55
N ASP A 123 11.42 9.39 5.92
CA ASP A 123 12.59 9.09 6.77
C ASP A 123 12.20 9.16 8.25
N MET A 124 11.21 8.37 8.63
CA MET A 124 10.85 8.12 10.02
C MET A 124 10.57 6.62 10.18
N PRO A 125 10.79 6.03 11.36
CA PRO A 125 10.38 4.66 11.63
C PRO A 125 8.85 4.50 11.61
N LEU A 126 8.37 3.39 11.05
CA LEU A 126 6.97 2.99 11.11
C LEU A 126 6.49 2.92 12.58
N GLY A 127 5.32 3.50 12.86
CA GLY A 127 4.76 3.61 14.20
C GLY A 127 5.20 4.86 14.99
N GLN A 128 6.16 5.66 14.48
CA GLN A 128 6.54 6.95 15.10
C GLN A 128 5.84 8.16 14.48
N VAL A 129 5.14 7.99 13.37
CA VAL A 129 4.39 9.06 12.72
C VAL A 129 3.00 9.17 13.39
N SER A 130 2.87 10.10 14.33
CA SER A 130 1.59 10.32 15.03
C SER A 130 0.51 10.93 14.12
N GLN A 131 -0.76 10.58 14.34
CA GLN A 131 -1.88 11.15 13.57
C GLN A 131 -1.90 12.68 13.59
N LYS A 132 -1.67 13.29 14.76
CA LYS A 132 -1.60 14.76 14.91
C LYS A 132 -0.58 15.40 13.96
N ARG A 133 0.56 14.73 13.73
CA ARG A 133 1.62 15.20 12.84
C ARG A 133 1.19 15.09 11.38
N ILE A 134 0.49 14.01 11.02
CA ILE A 134 -0.11 13.84 9.69
C ILE A 134 -1.15 14.93 9.43
N ASP A 135 -2.04 15.20 10.39
CA ASP A 135 -3.07 16.23 10.27
C ASP A 135 -2.46 17.64 10.11
N GLN A 136 -1.39 17.94 10.86
CA GLN A 136 -0.63 19.17 10.71
C GLN A 136 0.00 19.27 9.31
N ALA A 137 0.66 18.21 8.84
CA ALA A 137 1.28 18.19 7.53
C ALA A 137 0.25 18.36 6.41
N TYR A 138 -0.91 17.72 6.53
CA TYR A 138 -2.04 17.88 5.61
C TYR A 138 -2.52 19.33 5.54
N LYS A 139 -2.71 19.98 6.69
CA LYS A 139 -3.06 21.39 6.76
C LYS A 139 -2.00 22.30 6.13
N THR A 140 -0.72 22.07 6.44
CA THR A 140 0.40 22.84 5.88
C THR A 140 0.46 22.70 4.36
N LEU A 141 0.18 21.50 3.82
CA LEU A 141 0.07 21.30 2.37
C LEU A 141 -1.09 22.10 1.77
N LEU A 142 -2.30 22.00 2.33
CA LEU A 142 -3.45 22.78 1.84
C LEU A 142 -3.14 24.29 1.77
N GLU A 143 -2.55 24.85 2.84
CA GLU A 143 -2.12 26.25 2.88
C GLU A 143 -1.07 26.57 1.80
N ALA A 144 -0.10 25.66 1.58
CA ALA A 144 0.90 25.80 0.52
C ALA A 144 0.25 25.81 -0.87
N ARG A 145 -0.76 24.98 -1.13
CA ARG A 145 -1.50 24.97 -2.40
C ARG A 145 -2.17 26.31 -2.68
N GLU A 146 -2.90 26.84 -1.69
CA GLU A 146 -3.57 28.14 -1.82
C GLU A 146 -2.58 29.28 -2.10
N LEU A 147 -1.43 29.28 -1.40
CA LEU A 147 -0.36 30.25 -1.64
C LEU A 147 0.25 30.12 -3.02
N ASN A 148 0.41 28.89 -3.52
CA ASN A 148 0.89 28.63 -4.86
C ASN A 148 -0.06 29.20 -5.94
N ASP A 149 -1.37 29.00 -5.78
CA ASP A 149 -2.37 29.57 -6.69
C ASP A 149 -2.38 31.11 -6.68
N LYS A 150 -2.26 31.72 -5.49
CA LYS A 150 -2.11 33.19 -5.33
C LYS A 150 -0.82 33.70 -5.98
N TYR A 151 0.30 33.00 -5.77
CA TYR A 151 1.59 33.31 -6.37
C TYR A 151 1.51 33.34 -7.90
N TYR A 152 0.97 32.30 -8.54
CA TYR A 152 0.86 32.24 -10.00
C TYR A 152 -0.12 33.29 -10.55
N THR A 153 -1.20 33.58 -9.83
CA THR A 153 -2.17 34.62 -10.21
C THR A 153 -1.53 36.00 -10.21
N ALA A 154 -0.77 36.34 -9.16
CA ALA A 154 0.00 37.59 -9.10
C ALA A 154 1.11 37.61 -10.16
N LYS A 155 1.76 36.46 -10.41
CA LYS A 155 2.84 36.34 -11.40
C LYS A 155 2.39 36.59 -12.83
N LYS A 156 1.15 36.24 -13.20
CA LYS A 156 0.58 36.56 -14.53
C LYS A 156 0.49 38.07 -14.78
N LYS A 157 0.43 38.89 -13.73
CA LYS A 157 0.34 40.36 -13.79
C LYS A 157 1.64 41.04 -13.33
N TYR A 158 2.79 40.42 -13.58
CA TYR A 158 4.10 40.94 -13.14
C TYR A 158 4.49 42.31 -13.73
N SER A 159 3.73 42.82 -14.69
CA SER A 159 3.89 44.17 -15.23
C SER A 159 3.54 45.26 -14.22
N ASP A 160 2.70 44.97 -13.22
CA ASP A 160 2.37 45.87 -12.13
C ASP A 160 3.35 45.68 -10.95
N ARG A 161 3.87 46.81 -10.45
CA ARG A 161 4.83 46.83 -9.34
C ARG A 161 4.24 46.27 -8.04
N GLU A 162 2.94 46.48 -7.79
CA GLU A 162 2.26 45.95 -6.61
C GLU A 162 2.09 44.43 -6.70
N GLN A 163 1.66 43.93 -7.87
CA GLN A 163 1.52 42.50 -8.12
C GLN A 163 2.87 41.77 -8.09
N ALA A 164 3.94 42.40 -8.59
CA ALA A 164 5.29 41.86 -8.47
C ALA A 164 5.75 41.75 -7.01
N HIS A 165 5.44 42.76 -6.18
CA HIS A 165 5.70 42.70 -4.74
C HIS A 165 4.91 41.58 -4.05
N MET A 166 3.60 41.48 -4.35
CA MET A 166 2.75 40.41 -3.79
C MET A 166 3.19 39.02 -4.24
N ALA A 167 3.59 38.84 -5.50
CA ALA A 167 4.15 37.58 -5.97
C ALA A 167 5.41 37.18 -5.20
N LYS A 168 6.31 38.14 -4.92
CA LYS A 168 7.50 37.86 -4.08
C LYS A 168 7.11 37.46 -2.66
N LEU A 169 6.12 38.12 -2.06
CA LEU A 169 5.63 37.81 -0.72
C LEU A 169 4.99 36.42 -0.65
N TYR A 170 4.09 36.09 -1.57
CA TYR A 170 3.49 34.75 -1.66
C TYR A 170 4.53 33.67 -1.92
N GLY A 171 5.52 33.94 -2.78
CA GLY A 171 6.63 33.02 -3.01
C GLY A 171 7.48 32.78 -1.76
N PHE A 172 7.66 33.80 -0.93
CA PHE A 172 8.35 33.69 0.36
C PHE A 172 7.54 32.84 1.35
N GLU A 173 6.25 33.17 1.57
CA GLU A 173 5.37 32.41 2.47
C GLU A 173 5.21 30.95 2.04
N LEU A 174 5.08 30.70 0.74
CA LEU A 174 5.01 29.36 0.17
C LEU A 174 6.26 28.54 0.49
N MET A 175 7.44 29.16 0.37
CA MET A 175 8.71 28.53 0.73
C MET A 175 8.76 28.17 2.22
N GLN A 176 8.26 29.04 3.11
CA GLN A 176 8.18 28.74 4.54
C GLN A 176 7.28 27.53 4.81
N LYS A 177 6.12 27.45 4.13
CA LYS A 177 5.22 26.30 4.25
C LYS A 177 5.84 25.00 3.73
N CYS A 178 6.62 25.06 2.65
CA CYS A 178 7.36 23.90 2.16
C CYS A 178 8.38 23.40 3.19
N PHE A 179 9.11 24.31 3.86
CA PHE A 179 10.04 23.93 4.92
C PHE A 179 9.33 23.41 6.17
N GLU A 180 8.20 24.00 6.55
CA GLU A 180 7.36 23.50 7.63
C GLU A 180 6.92 22.06 7.33
N TYR A 181 6.45 21.80 6.11
CA TYR A 181 6.10 20.45 5.67
C TYR A 181 7.28 19.49 5.72
N SER A 182 8.45 19.83 5.16
CA SER A 182 9.63 18.95 5.20
C SER A 182 10.16 18.67 6.60
N ARG A 183 9.90 19.55 7.58
CA ARG A 183 10.19 19.28 9.00
C ARG A 183 9.15 18.32 9.60
N LEU A 184 7.88 18.50 9.26
CA LEU A 184 6.82 17.59 9.69
C LEU A 184 6.96 16.22 9.04
N MET A 185 7.35 16.14 7.78
CA MET A 185 7.49 14.90 7.03
C MET A 185 8.87 14.90 6.37
N PRO A 186 9.91 14.38 7.06
CA PRO A 186 11.24 14.24 6.46
C PRO A 186 11.22 13.06 5.48
N HIS A 187 11.92 13.18 4.34
CA HIS A 187 11.98 12.13 3.32
C HIS A 187 13.41 11.65 3.06
N ASN A 188 13.55 10.37 2.72
CA ASN A 188 14.82 9.69 2.47
C ASN A 188 15.59 10.35 1.31
N ASN A 189 16.84 10.77 1.54
CA ASN A 189 17.80 11.26 0.54
C ASN A 189 17.28 12.34 -0.44
N GLN A 190 16.20 13.05 -0.12
CA GLN A 190 15.52 13.94 -1.06
C GLN A 190 14.96 15.23 -0.44
N SER A 191 15.49 15.69 0.69
CA SER A 191 15.14 17.01 1.27
C SER A 191 15.13 18.12 0.21
N ASN A 192 16.00 18.02 -0.80
CA ASN A 192 16.14 18.97 -1.89
C ASN A 192 15.08 18.94 -3.00
N LYS A 193 14.35 17.83 -3.16
CA LYS A 193 13.44 17.63 -4.30
C LYS A 193 11.99 18.04 -3.98
N ILE A 194 11.56 17.90 -2.73
CA ILE A 194 10.16 18.14 -2.33
C ILE A 194 9.83 19.63 -2.21
N VAL A 195 10.75 20.43 -1.65
CA VAL A 195 10.60 21.90 -1.56
C VAL A 195 10.45 22.53 -2.95
N ARG A 196 11.05 21.93 -3.99
CA ARG A 196 10.90 22.37 -5.39
C ARG A 196 9.67 21.79 -6.08
N SER A 197 9.17 20.64 -5.63
CA SER A 197 8.08 19.90 -6.26
C SER A 197 6.69 20.43 -5.88
N LEU A 198 6.53 20.93 -4.65
CA LEU A 198 5.29 21.60 -4.20
C LEU A 198 5.03 22.92 -4.95
N LEU A 199 6.07 23.51 -5.55
CA LEU A 199 5.99 24.69 -6.40
C LEU A 199 5.59 24.24 -7.81
N HIS A 200 4.29 24.07 -8.03
CA HIS A 200 3.78 23.51 -9.28
C HIS A 200 4.12 24.38 -10.50
N ASP A 201 5.14 24.00 -11.27
CA ASP A 201 5.32 24.51 -12.62
C ASP A 201 4.37 23.74 -13.56
N LYS A 202 3.22 24.33 -13.89
CA LYS A 202 2.24 23.79 -14.87
C LYS A 202 2.83 23.47 -16.25
N TYR A 203 4.11 23.75 -16.51
CA TYR A 203 4.73 23.70 -17.83
C TYR A 203 6.09 23.00 -17.92
N ARG A 204 6.61 22.31 -16.88
CA ARG A 204 7.92 21.61 -16.97
C ARG A 204 7.80 20.08 -16.95
N ASN A 205 7.67 19.53 -18.14
CA ASN A 205 7.60 18.10 -18.49
C ASN A 205 8.93 17.31 -18.35
N TYR A 206 9.84 17.61 -17.41
CA TYR A 206 11.17 16.98 -17.48
C TYR A 206 11.73 16.22 -16.29
N TYR A 207 11.11 16.18 -15.11
CA TYR A 207 11.54 15.21 -14.09
C TYR A 207 10.36 14.71 -13.26
N LYS A 208 10.31 13.39 -13.05
CA LYS A 208 9.40 12.63 -12.19
C LYS A 208 9.57 13.11 -10.73
N LEU A 209 8.91 14.20 -10.39
CA LEU A 209 8.95 14.92 -9.10
C LEU A 209 7.58 14.73 -8.43
N SER A 210 7.54 14.46 -7.12
CA SER A 210 6.29 14.14 -6.41
C SER A 210 5.35 15.34 -6.36
N SER A 211 4.25 15.30 -7.11
CA SER A 211 3.32 16.43 -7.17
C SER A 211 2.70 16.69 -5.78
N TYR A 212 2.20 17.90 -5.57
CA TYR A 212 1.38 18.25 -4.39
C TYR A 212 0.36 17.16 -4.04
N GLU A 213 -0.24 16.61 -5.07
CA GLU A 213 -1.24 15.57 -5.03
C GLU A 213 -0.69 14.23 -4.55
N GLU A 214 0.50 13.84 -5.02
CA GLU A 214 1.18 12.62 -4.60
C GLU A 214 1.54 12.67 -3.12
N GLU A 215 1.99 13.82 -2.62
CA GLU A 215 2.24 14.01 -1.17
C GLU A 215 0.95 13.88 -0.36
N LEU A 216 -0.17 14.41 -0.82
CA LEU A 216 -1.46 14.20 -0.17
C LEU A 216 -1.86 12.71 -0.15
N ALA A 217 -1.62 11.97 -1.24
CA ALA A 217 -1.91 10.55 -1.30
C ALA A 217 -1.02 9.77 -0.32
N ASN A 218 0.27 10.11 -0.23
CA ASN A 218 1.18 9.54 0.76
C ASN A 218 0.70 9.80 2.20
N LEU A 219 0.21 11.00 2.52
CA LEU A 219 -0.35 11.28 3.85
C LEU A 219 -1.61 10.44 4.17
N LEU A 220 -2.43 10.12 3.17
CA LEU A 220 -3.57 9.22 3.34
C LEU A 220 -3.12 7.78 3.63
N ASP A 221 -2.15 7.26 2.86
CA ASP A 221 -1.56 5.95 3.11
C ASP A 221 -0.92 5.88 4.50
N LEU A 222 -0.18 6.93 4.92
CA LEU A 222 0.36 7.04 6.28
C LEU A 222 -0.72 7.03 7.36
N THR A 223 -1.90 7.58 7.08
CA THR A 223 -3.02 7.56 8.03
C THR A 223 -3.57 6.14 8.21
N TYR A 224 -3.70 5.37 7.12
CA TYR A 224 -4.14 3.97 7.21
C TYR A 224 -3.09 3.09 7.90
N VAL A 225 -1.84 3.21 7.47
CA VAL A 225 -0.71 2.41 7.96
C VAL A 225 -0.36 2.78 9.41
N GLY A 226 -0.44 4.06 9.78
CA GLY A 226 -0.18 4.55 11.13
C GLY A 226 -1.15 3.97 12.16
N PHE A 227 -2.44 3.87 11.82
CA PHE A 227 -3.41 3.17 12.66
C PHE A 227 -3.04 1.70 12.84
N ALA A 228 -2.76 0.99 11.74
CA ALA A 228 -2.41 -0.43 11.77
C ALA A 228 -1.15 -0.69 12.63
N ALA A 229 -0.10 0.12 12.45
CA ALA A 229 1.13 0.04 13.23
C ALA A 229 0.88 0.18 14.74
N ASN A 230 0.06 1.15 15.14
CA ASN A 230 -0.28 1.36 16.55
C ASN A 230 -1.04 0.17 17.16
N VAL A 231 -1.97 -0.42 16.40
CA VAL A 231 -2.70 -1.60 16.85
C VAL A 231 -1.79 -2.81 16.95
N ILE A 232 -0.89 -3.02 15.98
CA ILE A 232 0.08 -4.11 16.00
C ILE A 232 1.04 -3.98 17.18
N LEU A 233 1.54 -2.77 17.48
CA LEU A 233 2.36 -2.52 18.67
C LEU A 233 1.60 -2.82 19.96
N ALA A 234 0.35 -2.37 20.06
CA ALA A 234 -0.47 -2.64 21.24
C ALA A 234 -0.78 -4.15 21.39
N ALA A 235 -1.04 -4.85 20.29
CA ALA A 235 -1.23 -6.29 20.25
C ALA A 235 0.02 -7.04 20.74
N LYS A 236 1.21 -6.61 20.30
CA LYS A 236 2.50 -7.13 20.78
C LYS A 236 2.65 -6.98 22.29
N HIS A 237 2.34 -5.80 22.82
CA HIS A 237 2.45 -5.55 24.27
C HIS A 237 1.49 -6.40 25.11
N ARG A 238 0.37 -6.86 24.53
CA ARG A 238 -0.64 -7.67 25.21
C ARG A 238 -0.68 -9.13 24.77
N MET A 239 0.36 -9.61 24.09
CA MET A 239 0.38 -10.96 23.48
C MET A 239 0.28 -12.12 24.49
N ASN A 240 0.55 -11.85 25.77
CA ASN A 240 0.41 -12.81 26.87
C ASN A 240 -1.02 -12.86 27.44
N GLU A 241 -1.85 -11.86 27.14
CA GLU A 241 -3.23 -11.74 27.64
C GLU A 241 -4.27 -12.14 26.59
N ILE A 242 -3.98 -11.88 25.33
CA ILE A 242 -4.88 -12.10 24.20
C ILE A 242 -4.07 -12.38 22.93
N SER A 243 -4.62 -13.24 22.08
CA SER A 243 -4.11 -13.46 20.72
C SER A 243 -3.96 -12.10 20.01
N PRO A 244 -2.76 -11.79 19.45
CA PRO A 244 -2.52 -10.52 18.76
C PRO A 244 -3.52 -10.22 17.64
N LEU A 245 -3.97 -11.24 16.91
CA LEU A 245 -4.97 -11.10 15.85
C LEU A 245 -6.37 -10.81 16.40
N ASP A 246 -6.75 -11.41 17.53
CA ASP A 246 -8.01 -11.12 18.22
C ASP A 246 -8.02 -9.67 18.74
N TYR A 247 -6.90 -9.21 19.30
CA TYR A 247 -6.74 -7.82 19.71
C TYR A 247 -6.90 -6.88 18.51
N ALA A 248 -6.21 -7.18 17.41
CA ALA A 248 -6.29 -6.38 16.19
C ALA A 248 -7.71 -6.34 15.62
N TYR A 249 -8.40 -7.47 15.58
CA TYR A 249 -9.80 -7.56 15.12
C TYR A 249 -10.74 -6.73 16.00
N ARG A 250 -10.62 -6.82 17.33
CA ARG A 250 -11.42 -6.00 18.26
C ARG A 250 -11.17 -4.51 18.06
N ALA A 251 -9.94 -4.10 17.77
CA ALA A 251 -9.59 -2.69 17.54
C ALA A 251 -10.25 -2.09 16.28
N LEU A 252 -10.58 -2.92 15.27
CA LEU A 252 -11.26 -2.49 14.06
C LEU A 252 -12.66 -1.90 14.35
N ASN A 253 -13.34 -2.39 15.38
CA ASN A 253 -14.75 -2.09 15.64
C ASN A 253 -15.62 -2.29 14.37
N CYS A 254 -15.35 -3.39 13.67
CA CYS A 254 -15.96 -3.76 12.40
C CYS A 254 -16.29 -5.26 12.47
N THR A 255 -17.49 -5.64 12.04
CA THR A 255 -17.91 -7.04 12.01
C THR A 255 -17.69 -7.61 10.61
N LEU A 256 -16.92 -8.69 10.53
CA LEU A 256 -16.74 -9.49 9.31
C LEU A 256 -17.47 -10.82 9.47
N ARG A 257 -18.57 -11.00 8.72
CA ARG A 257 -19.30 -12.27 8.68
C ARG A 257 -18.95 -12.99 7.38
N GLU A 258 -18.25 -14.11 7.48
CA GLU A 258 -17.98 -14.96 6.33
C GLU A 258 -19.28 -15.46 5.70
N LEU A 259 -19.35 -15.42 4.36
CA LEU A 259 -20.47 -15.94 3.59
C LEU A 259 -20.19 -17.40 3.17
N ASP A 260 -21.14 -18.29 3.45
CA ASP A 260 -21.06 -19.68 2.98
C ASP A 260 -21.27 -19.74 1.46
N GLY A 261 -20.61 -20.68 0.79
CA GLY A 261 -20.75 -20.91 -0.66
C GLY A 261 -22.18 -21.22 -1.13
N LYS A 262 -23.06 -21.65 -0.22
CA LYS A 262 -24.49 -21.91 -0.48
C LYS A 262 -25.36 -20.64 -0.42
N GLU A 263 -24.86 -19.54 0.14
CA GLU A 263 -25.61 -18.30 0.22
C GLU A 263 -25.80 -17.68 -1.19
N THR A 264 -26.99 -17.12 -1.43
CA THR A 264 -27.31 -16.45 -2.71
C THR A 264 -26.42 -15.24 -2.93
N GLU A 265 -26.07 -14.51 -1.87
CA GLU A 265 -25.14 -13.38 -1.91
C GLU A 265 -23.74 -13.81 -2.39
N TYR A 266 -23.23 -14.93 -1.87
CA TYR A 266 -21.94 -15.48 -2.31
C TYR A 266 -21.95 -15.83 -3.80
N SER A 267 -22.99 -16.53 -4.25
CA SER A 267 -23.14 -16.91 -5.66
C SER A 267 -23.23 -15.69 -6.57
N MET A 268 -23.99 -14.67 -6.16
CA MET A 268 -24.10 -13.40 -6.88
C MET A 268 -22.74 -12.71 -7.02
N ILE A 269 -21.98 -12.59 -5.93
CA ILE A 269 -20.66 -11.94 -5.91
C ILE A 269 -19.67 -12.70 -6.78
N LYS A 270 -19.64 -14.04 -6.67
CA LYS A 270 -18.78 -14.90 -7.48
C LYS A 270 -19.08 -14.75 -8.97
N SER A 271 -20.35 -14.76 -9.36
CA SER A 271 -20.77 -14.52 -10.75
C SER A 271 -20.45 -13.10 -11.21
N TYR A 272 -20.59 -12.10 -10.34
CA TYR A 272 -20.30 -10.71 -10.69
C TYR A 272 -18.80 -10.52 -10.97
N MET A 273 -17.94 -11.05 -10.09
CA MET A 273 -16.49 -11.07 -10.29
C MET A 273 -16.11 -11.77 -11.59
N ALA A 274 -16.57 -13.01 -11.79
CA ALA A 274 -16.25 -13.82 -12.97
C ALA A 274 -16.76 -13.22 -14.28
N SER A 275 -17.80 -12.37 -14.25
CA SER A 275 -18.34 -11.73 -15.44
C SER A 275 -17.43 -10.65 -16.03
N THR A 276 -16.48 -10.11 -15.26
CA THR A 276 -15.60 -9.00 -15.69
C THR A 276 -14.11 -9.25 -15.42
N SER A 277 -13.75 -10.50 -15.10
CA SER A 277 -12.37 -10.91 -14.85
C SER A 277 -12.16 -12.40 -15.13
N GLU A 278 -10.96 -12.73 -15.60
CA GLU A 278 -10.47 -14.09 -15.77
C GLU A 278 -9.17 -14.27 -14.97
N GLY A 279 -8.79 -15.51 -14.66
CA GLY A 279 -7.52 -15.82 -13.98
C GLY A 279 -7.45 -15.52 -12.48
N HIS A 280 -8.61 -15.31 -11.83
CA HIS A 280 -8.70 -15.02 -10.40
C HIS A 280 -9.69 -15.96 -9.72
N GLU A 281 -9.31 -16.49 -8.55
CA GLU A 281 -10.15 -17.34 -7.72
C GLU A 281 -10.57 -16.63 -6.44
N LEU A 282 -11.84 -16.82 -6.06
CA LEU A 282 -12.40 -16.29 -4.83
C LEU A 282 -12.03 -17.21 -3.68
N VAL A 283 -11.36 -16.67 -2.66
CA VAL A 283 -10.89 -17.43 -1.48
C VAL A 283 -11.91 -17.32 -0.34
N ASN A 284 -12.24 -16.09 0.06
CA ASN A 284 -13.24 -15.81 1.09
C ASN A 284 -14.06 -14.57 0.70
N VAL A 285 -15.31 -14.52 1.15
CA VAL A 285 -16.15 -13.32 1.11
C VAL A 285 -16.69 -13.04 2.48
N PHE A 286 -16.62 -11.78 2.89
CA PHE A 286 -17.16 -11.31 4.16
C PHE A 286 -18.21 -10.24 3.90
N ALA A 287 -19.39 -10.39 4.50
CA ALA A 287 -20.28 -9.26 4.71
C ALA A 287 -19.65 -8.34 5.77
N VAL A 288 -19.52 -7.06 5.42
CA VAL A 288 -18.87 -6.05 6.25
C VAL A 288 -19.93 -5.19 6.92
N GLN A 289 -19.83 -5.03 8.24
CA GLN A 289 -20.67 -4.10 8.98
C GLN A 289 -19.82 -3.16 9.84
N ARG A 290 -19.94 -1.87 9.52
CA ARG A 290 -19.34 -0.75 10.25
C ARG A 290 -20.47 0.12 10.80
N ASP A 291 -20.55 0.28 12.12
CA ASP A 291 -21.67 1.00 12.76
C ASP A 291 -21.71 2.49 12.42
N GLU A 292 -20.53 3.14 12.37
CA GLU A 292 -20.40 4.54 11.92
C GLU A 292 -20.86 4.70 10.47
N GLU A 293 -20.56 3.72 9.61
CA GLU A 293 -20.92 3.78 8.19
C GLU A 293 -22.43 3.59 7.98
N ARG A 294 -23.07 2.72 8.77
CA ARG A 294 -24.53 2.58 8.79
C ARG A 294 -25.21 3.90 9.13
N THR A 295 -24.66 4.65 10.09
CA THR A 295 -25.21 5.93 10.53
C THR A 295 -25.03 7.00 9.44
N ARG A 296 -23.81 7.16 8.91
CA ARG A 296 -23.52 8.20 7.91
C ARG A 296 -24.18 7.96 6.54
N PHE A 297 -24.40 6.70 6.17
CA PHE A 297 -25.05 6.33 4.92
C PHE A 297 -26.58 6.41 4.99
N GLY A 298 -27.16 6.41 6.20
CA GLY A 298 -28.62 6.45 6.42
C GLY A 298 -29.38 7.47 5.56
N PRO A 299 -28.94 8.74 5.45
CA PRO A 299 -29.57 9.75 4.60
C PRO A 299 -29.61 9.39 3.10
N PHE A 300 -28.72 8.51 2.65
CA PHE A 300 -28.56 8.12 1.25
C PHE A 300 -29.21 6.78 0.91
N GLU A 301 -29.80 6.06 1.88
CA GLU A 301 -30.45 4.76 1.63
C GLU A 301 -31.59 4.83 0.60
N ASN A 302 -32.22 6.00 0.46
CA ASN A 302 -33.29 6.28 -0.51
C ASN A 302 -32.84 7.16 -1.66
N SER A 303 -31.53 7.48 -1.75
CA SER A 303 -30.98 8.28 -2.86
C SER A 303 -31.29 7.60 -4.20
N PRO A 304 -31.60 8.36 -5.27
CA PRO A 304 -31.65 7.80 -6.61
C PRO A 304 -30.24 7.33 -7.04
N ASN A 305 -30.22 6.43 -8.03
CA ASN A 305 -28.98 5.97 -8.70
C ASN A 305 -27.93 5.36 -7.74
N ARG A 306 -28.34 4.44 -6.87
CA ARG A 306 -27.38 3.64 -6.08
C ARG A 306 -26.83 2.50 -6.92
N ARG A 307 -25.53 2.28 -6.84
CA ARG A 307 -24.84 1.18 -7.53
C ARG A 307 -24.02 0.36 -6.55
N LEU A 308 -23.85 -0.92 -6.84
CA LEU A 308 -22.85 -1.74 -6.18
C LEU A 308 -21.60 -1.80 -7.06
N LEU A 309 -20.48 -1.27 -6.59
CA LEU A 309 -19.28 -1.04 -7.40
C LEU A 309 -18.02 -1.56 -6.71
N TRP A 310 -17.02 -1.93 -7.52
CA TRP A 310 -15.74 -2.45 -7.08
C TRP A 310 -14.80 -1.33 -6.62
N HIS A 311 -14.04 -1.60 -5.56
CA HIS A 311 -12.92 -0.78 -5.12
C HIS A 311 -11.74 -1.68 -4.76
N GLY A 312 -10.56 -1.34 -5.27
CA GLY A 312 -9.32 -2.06 -4.99
C GLY A 312 -8.34 -1.18 -4.23
N SER A 313 -7.55 -1.79 -3.34
CA SER A 313 -6.48 -1.13 -2.62
C SER A 313 -5.38 -2.14 -2.27
N ARG A 314 -4.21 -1.65 -1.86
CA ARG A 314 -3.12 -2.51 -1.38
C ARG A 314 -3.48 -3.14 -0.04
N ILE A 315 -2.97 -4.35 0.23
CA ILE A 315 -3.33 -5.11 1.44
C ILE A 315 -3.00 -4.33 2.72
N GLY A 316 -1.85 -3.64 2.75
CA GLY A 316 -1.42 -2.83 3.90
C GLY A 316 -2.40 -1.71 4.30
N ASN A 317 -3.29 -1.28 3.40
CA ASN A 317 -4.29 -0.24 3.68
C ASN A 317 -5.57 -0.78 4.36
N PHE A 318 -5.85 -2.08 4.25
CA PHE A 318 -7.17 -2.62 4.63
C PHE A 318 -7.47 -2.53 6.11
N MET A 319 -6.46 -2.63 6.98
CA MET A 319 -6.68 -2.43 8.41
C MET A 319 -7.14 -1.00 8.73
N GLY A 320 -6.57 0.00 8.05
CA GLY A 320 -7.00 1.39 8.12
C GLY A 320 -8.38 1.62 7.51
N ILE A 321 -8.64 1.07 6.31
CA ILE A 321 -9.93 1.17 5.61
C ILE A 321 -11.05 0.54 6.43
N LEU A 322 -10.85 -0.66 6.99
CA LEU A 322 -11.85 -1.35 7.80
C LEU A 322 -12.14 -0.64 9.13
N LYS A 323 -11.24 0.22 9.62
CA LYS A 323 -11.46 1.04 10.82
C LYS A 323 -12.10 2.39 10.49
N GLN A 324 -11.60 3.08 9.48
CA GLN A 324 -11.88 4.49 9.24
C GLN A 324 -12.85 4.71 8.06
N GLY A 325 -13.07 3.69 7.23
CA GLY A 325 -13.81 3.77 5.98
C GLY A 325 -12.91 4.20 4.82
N LEU A 326 -13.47 4.21 3.62
CA LEU A 326 -12.81 4.73 2.43
C LEU A 326 -12.74 6.26 2.49
N ARG A 327 -11.53 6.79 2.31
CA ARG A 327 -11.26 8.22 2.24
C ARG A 327 -11.03 8.70 0.81
N GLY A 328 -11.41 9.95 0.54
CA GLY A 328 -11.22 10.56 -0.77
C GLY A 328 -9.75 10.70 -1.12
N ALA A 329 -9.30 10.04 -2.19
CA ALA A 329 -7.96 10.23 -2.71
C ALA A 329 -7.87 11.61 -3.37
N PRO A 330 -6.77 12.36 -3.17
CA PRO A 330 -6.53 13.58 -3.95
C PRO A 330 -6.46 13.24 -5.43
N ASN A 331 -6.88 14.20 -6.28
CA ASN A 331 -6.57 14.13 -7.71
C ASN A 331 -5.06 13.96 -7.82
N THR A 332 -4.51 12.86 -8.34
CA THR A 332 -3.07 12.69 -8.54
C THR A 332 -2.78 12.49 -10.03
N THR A 333 -1.94 13.34 -10.59
CA THR A 333 -1.56 13.34 -12.01
C THR A 333 -0.73 12.14 -12.47
N THR A 334 -0.23 11.27 -11.57
CA THR A 334 0.55 10.09 -11.97
C THR A 334 0.07 8.81 -11.26
N ASN A 335 -0.24 7.80 -12.08
CA ASN A 335 -0.45 6.38 -11.80
C ASN A 335 -1.73 5.91 -11.09
N ASN A 336 -2.50 6.74 -10.39
CA ASN A 336 -3.73 6.27 -9.71
C ASN A 336 -5.04 6.51 -10.49
N GLY A 337 -4.99 7.00 -11.74
CA GLY A 337 -6.20 7.17 -12.54
C GLY A 337 -7.19 8.19 -11.99
N ALA A 338 -6.77 9.08 -11.07
CA ALA A 338 -7.61 10.09 -10.44
C ALA A 338 -7.95 11.28 -11.38
N LEU A 339 -8.22 10.98 -12.65
CA LEU A 339 -8.57 11.93 -13.70
C LEU A 339 -9.90 12.66 -13.42
N LEU A 340 -10.66 12.17 -12.43
CA LEU A 340 -11.96 12.73 -12.01
C LEU A 340 -11.91 13.65 -10.78
N GLY A 341 -10.74 14.14 -10.38
CA GLY A 341 -10.63 15.09 -9.26
C GLY A 341 -10.33 14.43 -7.91
N THR A 342 -10.79 15.03 -6.81
CA THR A 342 -10.56 14.50 -5.46
C THR A 342 -11.83 13.82 -4.95
N GLY A 343 -11.72 12.55 -4.54
CA GLY A 343 -12.85 11.77 -4.06
C GLY A 343 -12.57 10.28 -3.96
N VAL A 344 -13.62 9.49 -3.69
CA VAL A 344 -13.51 8.02 -3.58
C VAL A 344 -13.86 7.39 -4.92
N TYR A 345 -12.94 6.57 -5.45
CA TYR A 345 -13.02 5.98 -6.78
C TYR A 345 -13.55 4.55 -6.76
N PHE A 346 -14.37 4.22 -7.77
CA PHE A 346 -14.97 2.92 -7.98
C PHE A 346 -15.02 2.58 -9.47
N ALA A 347 -15.17 1.29 -9.77
CA ALA A 347 -15.42 0.81 -11.13
C ALA A 347 -16.57 -0.22 -11.13
N ASP A 348 -17.26 -0.34 -12.26
CA ASP A 348 -18.22 -1.42 -12.51
C ASP A 348 -17.54 -2.68 -13.12
N ASN A 349 -16.26 -2.57 -13.47
CA ASN A 349 -15.40 -3.64 -13.97
C ASN A 349 -14.41 -4.10 -12.88
N PHE A 350 -14.39 -5.41 -12.58
CA PHE A 350 -13.53 -5.97 -11.53
C PHE A 350 -12.04 -5.81 -11.85
N THR A 351 -11.62 -6.11 -13.08
CA THR A 351 -10.21 -6.06 -13.51
C THR A 351 -9.63 -4.64 -13.40
N LYS A 352 -10.44 -3.60 -13.67
CA LYS A 352 -10.04 -2.21 -13.49
C LYS A 352 -9.67 -1.91 -12.03
N SER A 353 -10.53 -2.28 -11.08
CA SER A 353 -10.26 -2.10 -9.64
C SER A 353 -9.14 -3.00 -9.13
N LEU A 354 -8.98 -4.19 -9.71
CA LEU A 354 -7.94 -5.15 -9.32
C LEU A 354 -6.52 -4.59 -9.53
N ASN A 355 -6.30 -3.72 -10.53
CA ASN A 355 -5.01 -3.08 -10.77
C ASN A 355 -4.51 -2.23 -9.57
N TYR A 356 -5.41 -1.80 -8.69
CA TYR A 356 -5.09 -1.07 -7.47
C TYR A 356 -4.73 -1.98 -6.29
N CYS A 357 -4.89 -3.30 -6.45
CA CYS A 357 -4.57 -4.31 -5.43
C CYS A 357 -3.18 -4.94 -5.60
N GLN A 358 -2.47 -4.60 -6.69
CA GLN A 358 -1.15 -5.16 -6.96
C GLN A 358 -0.18 -4.77 -5.84
N ASP A 359 0.40 -5.79 -5.21
CA ASP A 359 1.32 -5.65 -4.09
C ASP A 359 2.42 -6.73 -4.19
N HIS A 360 3.47 -6.56 -3.39
CA HIS A 360 4.56 -7.52 -3.28
C HIS A 360 4.58 -8.16 -1.89
N TYR A 361 4.86 -9.45 -1.86
CA TYR A 361 5.20 -10.18 -0.64
C TYR A 361 6.66 -10.62 -0.74
N ILE A 362 7.47 -10.23 0.25
CA ILE A 362 8.94 -10.34 0.21
C ILE A 362 9.50 -9.69 -1.07
N SER A 363 9.98 -10.49 -2.02
CA SER A 363 10.58 -10.08 -3.29
C SER A 363 9.78 -10.57 -4.50
N THR A 364 8.56 -11.05 -4.29
CA THR A 364 7.68 -11.64 -5.32
C THR A 364 6.33 -10.94 -5.36
N CYS A 365 5.57 -11.11 -6.44
CA CYS A 365 4.21 -10.59 -6.51
C CYS A 365 3.33 -11.30 -5.48
N SER A 366 2.51 -10.53 -4.76
CA SER A 366 1.54 -11.11 -3.84
C SER A 366 0.56 -12.00 -4.61
N PRO A 367 0.36 -13.28 -4.19
CA PRO A 367 -0.66 -14.12 -4.79
C PRO A 367 -2.08 -13.69 -4.39
N TYR A 368 -2.21 -13.07 -3.20
CA TYR A 368 -3.48 -12.63 -2.65
C TYR A 368 -3.68 -11.13 -2.90
N MET A 369 -4.94 -10.76 -3.09
CA MET A 369 -5.43 -9.40 -3.24
C MET A 369 -6.70 -9.28 -2.41
N ILE A 370 -6.98 -8.09 -1.89
CA ILE A 370 -8.23 -7.81 -1.19
C ILE A 370 -9.00 -6.76 -2.00
N MET A 371 -10.26 -7.07 -2.27
CA MET A 371 -11.18 -6.22 -3.02
C MET A 371 -12.36 -5.86 -2.13
N LEU A 372 -12.93 -4.67 -2.36
CA LEU A 372 -14.18 -4.25 -1.74
C LEU A 372 -15.28 -4.17 -2.79
N LEU A 373 -16.49 -4.47 -2.34
CA LEU A 373 -17.72 -4.24 -3.09
C LEU A 373 -18.60 -3.31 -2.25
N CYS A 374 -18.82 -2.10 -2.76
CA CYS A 374 -19.41 -0.99 -2.02
C CYS A 374 -20.73 -0.57 -2.64
N GLU A 375 -21.73 -0.29 -1.79
CA GLU A 375 -22.94 0.40 -2.18
C GLU A 375 -22.65 1.90 -2.19
N VAL A 376 -22.78 2.50 -3.38
CA VAL A 376 -22.40 3.89 -3.65
C VAL A 376 -23.64 4.65 -4.13
N ALA A 377 -24.00 5.69 -3.38
CA ALA A 377 -25.11 6.57 -3.70
C ALA A 377 -24.67 7.72 -4.62
N LEU A 378 -24.66 7.45 -5.93
CA LEU A 378 -24.16 8.39 -6.93
C LEU A 378 -25.02 9.65 -7.04
N GLY A 379 -26.33 9.56 -6.79
CA GLY A 379 -27.23 10.72 -6.90
C GLY A 379 -27.21 11.32 -8.31
N GLU A 380 -27.14 12.65 -8.38
CA GLU A 380 -26.96 13.38 -9.63
C GLU A 380 -25.51 13.30 -10.12
N VAL A 381 -25.31 12.85 -11.36
CA VAL A 381 -23.99 12.49 -11.89
C VAL A 381 -23.56 13.45 -13.00
N GLN A 382 -22.35 13.99 -12.89
CA GLN A 382 -21.67 14.62 -14.01
C GLN A 382 -21.07 13.53 -14.91
N ILE A 383 -21.48 13.49 -16.17
CA ILE A 383 -20.89 12.56 -17.15
C ILE A 383 -19.68 13.22 -17.80
N CYS A 384 -18.49 12.62 -17.62
CA CYS A 384 -17.24 13.10 -18.19
C CYS A 384 -16.80 12.23 -19.37
N LYS A 385 -16.51 12.89 -20.50
CA LYS A 385 -16.02 12.27 -21.75
C LYS A 385 -14.50 12.41 -21.93
N ASP A 386 -13.91 13.45 -21.34
CA ASP A 386 -12.46 13.73 -21.27
C ASP A 386 -12.14 14.36 -19.89
N THR A 387 -10.86 14.64 -19.61
CA THR A 387 -10.23 15.40 -18.52
C THR A 387 -10.64 16.88 -18.43
N GLY A 388 -11.88 17.21 -18.81
CA GLY A 388 -12.44 18.57 -18.71
C GLY A 388 -12.68 19.02 -17.27
N ASP A 389 -13.07 20.28 -17.10
CA ASP A 389 -13.33 20.86 -15.78
C ASP A 389 -14.51 20.15 -15.08
N ILE A 390 -14.24 19.65 -13.88
CA ILE A 390 -15.19 18.91 -13.05
C ILE A 390 -15.86 19.88 -12.10
N ASP A 391 -17.20 19.97 -12.18
CA ASP A 391 -17.98 20.86 -11.31
C ASP A 391 -18.47 20.09 -10.08
N SER A 392 -17.64 20.06 -9.05
CA SER A 392 -17.97 19.47 -7.76
C SER A 392 -19.07 20.19 -6.96
N THR A 393 -19.57 21.34 -7.44
CA THR A 393 -20.58 22.13 -6.71
C THR A 393 -22.01 21.81 -7.14
N GLN A 394 -22.20 21.32 -8.36
CA GLN A 394 -23.52 21.04 -8.92
C GLN A 394 -23.91 19.56 -8.85
N TYR A 395 -22.94 18.66 -8.84
CA TYR A 395 -23.18 17.22 -8.93
C TYR A 395 -22.74 16.48 -7.67
N ASP A 396 -23.43 15.39 -7.38
CA ASP A 396 -23.13 14.53 -6.23
C ASP A 396 -21.94 13.60 -6.50
N SER A 397 -21.74 13.26 -7.77
CA SER A 397 -20.70 12.35 -8.24
C SER A 397 -20.34 12.61 -9.69
N VAL A 398 -19.24 11.99 -10.13
CA VAL A 398 -18.75 12.04 -11.50
C VAL A 398 -18.64 10.62 -12.04
N GLN A 399 -19.05 10.42 -13.28
CA GLN A 399 -18.85 9.17 -14.02
C GLN A 399 -18.04 9.45 -15.28
N ALA A 400 -16.85 8.86 -15.37
CA ALA A 400 -16.15 8.73 -16.63
C ALA A 400 -16.73 7.58 -17.45
N LEU A 401 -16.96 7.82 -18.73
CA LEU A 401 -17.38 6.78 -19.65
C LEU A 401 -16.18 6.07 -20.26
N GLY A 402 -16.18 4.74 -20.13
CA GLY A 402 -15.20 3.88 -20.75
C GLY A 402 -15.58 3.46 -22.18
N GLU A 403 -14.57 3.11 -22.97
CA GLU A 403 -14.74 2.42 -24.25
C GLU A 403 -15.39 1.04 -24.09
N THR A 404 -15.06 0.34 -23.00
CA THR A 404 -15.53 -1.01 -22.69
C THR A 404 -16.30 -1.02 -21.37
N ILE A 405 -17.59 -1.30 -21.44
CA ILE A 405 -18.54 -1.25 -20.31
C ILE A 405 -19.18 -2.62 -20.07
N PRO A 406 -19.53 -2.99 -18.83
CA PRO A 406 -20.41 -4.15 -18.59
C PRO A 406 -21.71 -4.03 -19.39
N ASN A 407 -22.19 -5.13 -19.96
CA ASN A 407 -23.36 -5.11 -20.83
C ASN A 407 -24.59 -4.52 -20.11
N PRO A 408 -25.13 -3.36 -20.55
CA PRO A 408 -26.27 -2.73 -19.88
C PRO A 408 -27.52 -3.61 -19.80
N PHE A 409 -27.70 -4.54 -20.75
CA PHE A 409 -28.81 -5.50 -20.75
C PHE A 409 -28.72 -6.56 -19.64
N HIS A 410 -27.56 -6.71 -19.01
CA HIS A 410 -27.34 -7.61 -17.86
C HIS A 410 -27.43 -6.85 -16.52
N THR A 411 -28.12 -5.72 -16.52
CA THR A 411 -28.39 -4.94 -15.31
C THR A 411 -29.52 -5.58 -14.51
N ILE A 412 -29.27 -5.78 -13.22
CA ILE A 412 -30.28 -6.18 -12.24
C ILE A 412 -30.43 -5.12 -11.16
N PHE A 413 -31.58 -5.11 -10.51
CA PHE A 413 -31.88 -4.22 -9.40
C PHE A 413 -32.23 -5.04 -8.16
N ASP A 414 -31.72 -4.61 -7.01
CA ASP A 414 -32.17 -5.16 -5.74
C ASP A 414 -33.57 -4.64 -5.37
N LYS A 415 -34.14 -5.18 -4.29
CA LYS A 415 -35.47 -4.79 -3.78
C LYS A 415 -35.58 -3.30 -3.39
N ARG A 416 -34.46 -2.60 -3.22
CA ARG A 416 -34.40 -1.17 -2.88
C ARG A 416 -34.02 -0.30 -4.07
N GLY A 417 -33.87 -0.86 -5.27
CA GLY A 417 -33.47 -0.13 -6.48
C GLY A 417 -31.96 0.11 -6.64
N MET A 418 -31.11 -0.54 -5.85
CA MET A 418 -29.66 -0.57 -6.06
C MET A 418 -29.34 -1.36 -7.32
N ARG A 419 -28.51 -0.79 -8.19
CA ARG A 419 -28.14 -1.33 -9.49
C ARG A 419 -26.85 -2.14 -9.45
N LEU A 420 -26.86 -3.31 -10.07
CA LEU A 420 -25.68 -4.12 -10.41
C LEU A 420 -25.70 -4.40 -11.91
N THR A 421 -24.58 -4.24 -12.60
CA THR A 421 -24.48 -4.56 -14.03
C THR A 421 -23.40 -5.61 -14.24
N PHE A 422 -23.80 -6.82 -14.62
CA PHE A 422 -22.89 -7.92 -14.88
C PHE A 422 -22.23 -7.76 -16.24
N GLY A 423 -21.06 -8.38 -16.41
CA GLY A 423 -20.47 -8.57 -17.73
C GLY A 423 -21.23 -9.62 -18.58
N PRO A 424 -20.64 -10.07 -19.70
CA PRO A 424 -19.34 -9.67 -20.22
C PRO A 424 -19.33 -8.18 -20.60
N CYS A 425 -18.14 -7.59 -20.68
CA CYS A 425 -18.03 -6.23 -21.17
C CYS A 425 -18.22 -6.18 -22.69
N VAL A 426 -18.87 -5.12 -23.14
CA VAL A 426 -19.14 -4.82 -24.55
C VAL A 426 -18.56 -3.44 -24.89
N LYS A 427 -18.39 -3.16 -26.18
CA LYS A 427 -18.08 -1.80 -26.62
C LYS A 427 -19.23 -0.87 -26.27
N ASN A 428 -18.88 0.32 -25.81
CA ASN A 428 -19.83 1.37 -25.53
C ASN A 428 -20.33 1.95 -26.87
N ASN A 429 -21.56 1.61 -27.25
CA ASN A 429 -22.19 2.01 -28.52
C ASN A 429 -23.16 3.18 -28.36
N ASP A 430 -22.95 4.03 -27.36
CA ASP A 430 -23.83 5.16 -27.13
C ASP A 430 -23.82 6.08 -28.37
N PRO A 431 -24.99 6.37 -28.98
CA PRO A 431 -25.09 7.08 -30.27
C PRO A 431 -24.72 8.56 -30.19
N GLU A 432 -24.56 9.16 -29.00
CA GLU A 432 -24.04 10.52 -28.84
C GLU A 432 -22.51 10.65 -29.02
N PHE A 433 -21.85 9.62 -29.58
CA PHE A 433 -20.40 9.46 -29.56
C PHE A 433 -19.83 9.17 -30.96
N GLU A 434 -18.86 9.97 -31.39
CA GLU A 434 -18.01 9.67 -32.55
C GLU A 434 -16.88 8.71 -32.13
N GLU A 435 -16.55 7.73 -32.98
CA GLU A 435 -15.43 6.80 -32.77
C GLU A 435 -14.11 7.57 -32.50
N GLY A 436 -13.43 7.26 -31.38
CA GLY A 436 -12.07 7.73 -31.06
C GLY A 436 -11.94 8.85 -30.02
N TYR A 437 -13.02 9.26 -29.34
CA TYR A 437 -13.00 10.38 -28.37
C TYR A 437 -12.97 10.00 -26.87
N LEU A 438 -13.07 8.71 -26.51
CA LEU A 438 -13.06 8.29 -25.10
C LEU A 438 -11.62 8.04 -24.62
N ARG A 439 -11.18 8.73 -23.56
CA ARG A 439 -9.84 8.51 -22.96
C ARG A 439 -9.76 7.34 -21.99
N PHE A 440 -10.90 6.79 -21.58
CA PHE A 440 -10.97 5.79 -20.51
C PHE A 440 -11.27 4.41 -21.11
N ASN A 441 -10.53 3.38 -20.71
CA ASN A 441 -10.79 2.02 -21.17
C ASN A 441 -12.08 1.42 -20.55
N HIS A 442 -12.36 1.77 -19.30
CA HIS A 442 -13.50 1.30 -18.51
C HIS A 442 -14.18 2.46 -17.80
N ASN A 443 -15.44 2.29 -17.38
CA ASN A 443 -16.12 3.29 -16.58
C ASN A 443 -15.41 3.49 -15.24
N GLU A 444 -15.38 4.73 -14.79
CA GLU A 444 -14.95 5.09 -13.44
C GLU A 444 -16.03 5.95 -12.79
N TYR A 445 -16.24 5.72 -11.51
CA TYR A 445 -17.20 6.46 -10.69
C TYR A 445 -16.45 7.08 -9.54
N MET A 446 -16.66 8.37 -9.33
CA MET A 446 -16.03 9.10 -8.24
C MET A 446 -17.09 9.85 -7.45
N VAL A 447 -17.04 9.74 -6.13
CA VAL A 447 -17.91 10.50 -5.22
C VAL A 447 -17.08 11.46 -4.38
N HIS A 448 -17.55 12.70 -4.28
CA HIS A 448 -16.88 13.74 -3.49
C HIS A 448 -17.07 13.54 -1.98
N ASN A 449 -18.24 13.02 -1.59
CA ASN A 449 -18.63 12.85 -0.19
C ASN A 449 -18.54 11.37 0.23
N GLU A 450 -17.64 11.08 1.17
CA GLU A 450 -17.43 9.73 1.74
C GLU A 450 -18.68 9.15 2.40
N ASN A 451 -19.63 9.99 2.85
CA ASN A 451 -20.87 9.52 3.46
C ASN A 451 -21.82 8.85 2.46
N ARG A 452 -21.58 9.02 1.15
CA ARG A 452 -22.30 8.35 0.06
C ARG A 452 -21.80 6.93 -0.22
N VAL A 453 -20.85 6.44 0.58
CA VAL A 453 -20.23 5.13 0.42
C VAL A 453 -20.54 4.24 1.61
N LYS A 454 -20.93 2.99 1.31
CA LYS A 454 -21.10 1.92 2.28
C LYS A 454 -20.41 0.65 1.81
N ILE A 455 -19.42 0.17 2.55
CA ILE A 455 -18.76 -1.10 2.27
C ILE A 455 -19.74 -2.23 2.59
N ARG A 456 -20.06 -3.05 1.60
CA ARG A 456 -20.98 -4.18 1.77
C ARG A 456 -20.24 -5.49 1.92
N TYR A 457 -19.22 -5.71 1.10
CA TYR A 457 -18.46 -6.94 1.10
C TYR A 457 -16.96 -6.69 0.96
N LEU A 458 -16.19 -7.57 1.61
CA LEU A 458 -14.75 -7.70 1.44
C LEU A 458 -14.47 -9.08 0.83
N LEU A 459 -13.68 -9.11 -0.23
CA LEU A 459 -13.32 -10.32 -0.96
C LEU A 459 -11.82 -10.54 -0.84
N VAL A 460 -11.43 -11.75 -0.45
CA VAL A 460 -10.04 -12.22 -0.58
C VAL A 460 -9.96 -13.00 -1.88
N VAL A 461 -9.08 -12.57 -2.77
CA VAL A 461 -8.96 -13.08 -4.13
C VAL A 461 -7.53 -13.53 -4.36
N LYS A 462 -7.34 -14.64 -5.08
CA LYS A 462 -6.03 -15.19 -5.40
C LYS A 462 -5.81 -15.26 -6.91
N ASN A 463 -4.61 -14.91 -7.35
CA ASN A 463 -4.21 -15.04 -8.74
C ASN A 463 -3.93 -16.51 -9.07
N THR A 464 -4.61 -17.06 -10.07
CA THR A 464 -4.52 -18.49 -10.41
C THR A 464 -3.27 -18.87 -11.19
N SER A 465 -2.42 -17.91 -11.54
CA SER A 465 -1.16 -18.15 -12.26
C SER A 465 0.07 -18.23 -11.34
N ILE A 466 -0.11 -17.93 -10.05
CA ILE A 466 0.96 -17.86 -9.05
C ILE A 466 0.97 -19.12 -8.20
N CYS A 467 2.14 -19.76 -8.08
CA CYS A 467 2.33 -20.93 -7.24
C CYS A 467 2.16 -20.57 -5.75
N ALA A 468 1.37 -21.36 -5.00
CA ALA A 468 1.10 -21.11 -3.58
C ALA A 468 2.33 -21.22 -2.66
N LEU A 469 3.39 -21.91 -3.08
CA LEU A 469 4.62 -22.10 -2.30
C LEU A 469 5.73 -21.11 -2.70
N CYS A 470 6.20 -21.16 -3.95
CA CYS A 470 7.32 -20.30 -4.37
C CYS A 470 6.92 -18.88 -4.79
N LEU A 471 5.63 -18.57 -4.85
CA LEU A 471 5.09 -17.25 -5.20
C LEU A 471 5.52 -16.72 -6.59
N HIS A 472 6.06 -17.59 -7.44
CA HIS A 472 6.39 -17.25 -8.82
C HIS A 472 5.21 -17.51 -9.75
N SER A 473 5.07 -16.64 -10.76
CA SER A 473 4.15 -16.88 -11.87
C SER A 473 4.65 -18.04 -12.72
N LYS A 474 3.79 -19.02 -12.95
CA LYS A 474 4.09 -20.23 -13.74
C LYS A 474 3.11 -20.43 -14.90
N GLY A 475 2.06 -19.62 -15.01
CA GLY A 475 0.95 -19.83 -15.95
C GLY A 475 -0.03 -20.89 -15.43
N ASN A 476 -1.31 -20.78 -15.83
CA ASN A 476 -2.39 -21.59 -15.26
C ASN A 476 -2.20 -23.10 -15.47
N ASP A 477 -1.66 -23.52 -16.61
CA ASP A 477 -1.51 -24.95 -16.95
C ASP A 477 -0.39 -25.64 -16.16
N ASN A 478 0.52 -24.85 -15.56
CA ASN A 478 1.70 -25.37 -14.87
C ASN A 478 1.54 -25.41 -13.35
N ILE A 479 0.35 -25.08 -12.82
CA ILE A 479 0.05 -25.21 -11.40
C ILE A 479 -1.22 -26.03 -11.20
N LYS A 480 -1.20 -26.92 -10.20
CA LYS A 480 -2.33 -27.78 -9.86
C LYS A 480 -2.36 -28.08 -8.37
N PRO A 481 -3.55 -28.42 -7.81
CA PRO A 481 -3.66 -28.85 -6.42
C PRO A 481 -2.69 -30.00 -6.10
N PHE A 482 -2.22 -30.09 -4.84
CA PHE A 482 -1.27 -31.12 -4.43
C PHE A 482 -1.68 -32.53 -4.86
N LYS A 483 -2.94 -32.89 -4.61
CA LYS A 483 -3.54 -34.19 -4.97
C LYS A 483 -3.44 -34.54 -6.47
N ASN A 484 -3.39 -33.54 -7.36
CA ASN A 484 -3.39 -33.72 -8.81
C ASN A 484 -1.97 -33.86 -9.42
N HIS A 485 -0.91 -33.85 -8.60
CA HIS A 485 0.44 -34.13 -9.07
C HIS A 485 0.70 -35.63 -9.18
N GLU A 486 1.12 -36.10 -10.37
CA GLU A 486 1.40 -37.52 -10.65
C GLU A 486 2.80 -37.94 -10.18
N LEU A 487 3.78 -37.04 -10.25
CA LEU A 487 5.17 -37.24 -9.77
C LEU A 487 5.87 -38.50 -10.33
N SER A 488 5.40 -39.05 -11.45
CA SER A 488 5.90 -40.30 -12.04
C SER A 488 7.35 -40.23 -12.52
N ASP A 489 7.80 -39.06 -12.96
CA ASP A 489 9.14 -38.83 -13.52
C ASP A 489 10.13 -38.22 -12.51
N TYR A 490 9.86 -38.35 -11.21
CA TYR A 490 10.72 -37.76 -10.18
C TYR A 490 12.15 -38.32 -10.23
N LYS A 491 13.13 -37.43 -10.49
CA LYS A 491 14.54 -37.80 -10.72
C LYS A 491 15.42 -37.88 -9.48
N PHE A 492 14.85 -37.61 -8.30
CA PHE A 492 15.60 -37.56 -7.03
C PHE A 492 16.76 -36.54 -7.03
N ASP A 493 16.69 -35.50 -7.86
CA ASP A 493 17.77 -34.51 -8.02
C ASP A 493 18.06 -33.70 -6.74
N HIS A 494 17.18 -33.78 -5.74
CA HIS A 494 17.33 -33.16 -4.43
C HIS A 494 18.24 -33.94 -3.47
N PHE A 495 18.65 -35.16 -3.82
CA PHE A 495 19.46 -36.06 -2.99
C PHE A 495 20.85 -36.29 -3.60
N ASN A 496 21.85 -36.55 -2.75
CA ASN A 496 23.16 -37.02 -3.23
C ASN A 496 23.11 -38.50 -3.67
N ASP A 497 24.15 -39.00 -4.33
CA ASP A 497 24.16 -40.35 -4.90
C ASP A 497 23.93 -41.46 -3.85
N TYR A 498 24.40 -41.26 -2.61
CA TYR A 498 24.20 -42.22 -1.53
C TYR A 498 22.75 -42.21 -1.02
N GLU A 499 22.20 -41.02 -0.76
CA GLU A 499 20.81 -40.84 -0.33
C GLU A 499 19.82 -41.38 -1.36
N LYS A 500 20.09 -41.14 -2.66
CA LYS A 500 19.28 -41.67 -3.76
C LYS A 500 19.10 -43.19 -3.67
N GLU A 501 20.19 -43.92 -3.43
CA GLU A 501 20.14 -45.38 -3.34
C GLU A 501 19.39 -45.84 -2.09
N ILE A 502 19.53 -45.14 -0.96
CA ILE A 502 18.75 -45.45 0.25
C ILE A 502 17.26 -45.21 0.02
N VAL A 503 16.88 -44.06 -0.56
CA VAL A 503 15.48 -43.74 -0.85
C VAL A 503 14.87 -44.79 -1.78
N LYS A 504 15.57 -45.17 -2.85
CA LYS A 504 15.11 -46.23 -3.77
C LYS A 504 14.95 -47.57 -3.06
N ALA A 505 15.89 -47.93 -2.18
CA ALA A 505 15.80 -49.16 -1.39
C ALA A 505 14.59 -49.14 -0.44
N TYR A 506 14.33 -48.01 0.21
CA TYR A 506 13.17 -47.80 1.08
C TYR A 506 11.85 -47.97 0.31
N ILE A 507 11.70 -47.27 -0.82
CA ILE A 507 10.50 -47.34 -1.67
C ILE A 507 10.25 -48.80 -2.12
N THR A 508 11.31 -49.48 -2.54
CA THR A 508 11.24 -50.90 -2.93
C THR A 508 10.80 -51.80 -1.77
N ASN A 509 11.32 -51.56 -0.57
CA ASN A 509 10.98 -52.34 0.62
C ASN A 509 9.53 -52.14 1.06
N GLN A 510 9.00 -50.91 0.95
CA GLN A 510 7.60 -50.60 1.28
C GLN A 510 6.59 -51.14 0.24
N GLN A 511 7.06 -51.59 -0.93
CA GLN A 511 6.20 -52.02 -2.05
C GLN A 511 5.19 -50.94 -2.50
N GLN A 512 5.51 -49.67 -2.26
CA GLN A 512 4.69 -48.52 -2.65
C GLN A 512 5.34 -47.79 -3.82
N ASN A 513 4.51 -47.13 -4.63
CA ASN A 513 5.04 -46.16 -5.60
C ASN A 513 5.22 -44.77 -4.97
N ILE A 514 5.97 -43.90 -5.65
CA ILE A 514 6.28 -42.54 -5.17
C ILE A 514 5.00 -41.72 -4.89
N LYS A 515 4.00 -41.88 -5.75
CA LYS A 515 2.73 -41.16 -5.65
C LYS A 515 1.93 -41.60 -4.42
N GLU A 516 1.89 -42.89 -4.10
CA GLU A 516 1.26 -43.42 -2.88
C GLU A 516 1.94 -42.90 -1.61
N ILE A 517 3.27 -42.82 -1.60
CA ILE A 517 4.02 -42.23 -0.47
C ILE A 517 3.67 -40.75 -0.33
N PHE A 518 3.62 -40.01 -1.44
CA PHE A 518 3.24 -38.60 -1.41
C PHE A 518 1.82 -38.40 -0.86
N ASP A 519 0.84 -39.12 -1.41
CA ASP A 519 -0.57 -38.97 -1.06
C ASP A 519 -0.88 -39.39 0.38
N SER A 520 -0.17 -40.39 0.91
CA SER A 520 -0.34 -40.84 2.30
C SER A 520 0.25 -39.87 3.33
N ASN A 521 1.21 -39.02 2.96
CA ASN A 521 1.93 -38.16 3.90
C ASN A 521 1.64 -36.66 3.72
N ILE A 522 1.14 -36.23 2.56
CA ILE A 522 0.96 -34.80 2.24
C ILE A 522 0.02 -34.06 3.21
N GLU A 523 -1.03 -34.73 3.70
CA GLU A 523 -1.97 -34.13 4.65
C GLU A 523 -1.31 -33.86 6.02
N SER A 524 -0.53 -34.83 6.53
CA SER A 524 0.27 -34.66 7.75
C SER A 524 1.32 -33.56 7.56
N TYR A 525 2.04 -33.58 6.45
CA TYR A 525 3.06 -32.58 6.13
C TYR A 525 2.49 -31.15 6.12
N ILE A 526 1.31 -30.95 5.51
CA ILE A 526 0.65 -29.64 5.47
C ILE A 526 0.12 -29.24 6.85
N SER A 527 -0.56 -30.14 7.55
CA SER A 527 -1.16 -29.84 8.88
C SER A 527 -0.09 -29.54 9.94
N ASN A 528 1.07 -30.19 9.87
CA ASN A 528 2.24 -29.89 10.70
C ASN A 528 2.97 -28.59 10.31
N GLY A 529 2.60 -27.98 9.18
CA GLY A 529 3.22 -26.74 8.70
C GLY A 529 4.67 -26.92 8.23
N GLU A 530 5.08 -28.12 7.83
CA GLU A 530 6.49 -28.44 7.54
C GLU A 530 7.05 -27.69 6.34
N TYR A 531 6.19 -27.27 5.40
CA TYR A 531 6.57 -26.39 4.29
C TYR A 531 7.17 -25.06 4.76
N LYS A 532 6.83 -24.57 5.96
CA LYS A 532 7.35 -23.32 6.53
C LYS A 532 8.85 -23.38 6.81
N LYS A 533 9.45 -24.57 6.88
CA LYS A 533 10.92 -24.75 6.96
C LYS A 533 11.63 -24.14 5.74
N LYS A 534 10.95 -24.07 4.58
CA LYS A 534 11.52 -23.57 3.33
C LYS A 534 10.80 -22.35 2.75
N TRP A 535 9.47 -22.34 2.80
CA TRP A 535 8.66 -21.32 2.15
C TRP A 535 8.00 -20.41 3.18
N ASP A 536 8.29 -19.11 3.09
CA ASP A 536 7.52 -18.06 3.75
C ASP A 536 6.35 -17.67 2.84
N VAL A 537 5.14 -18.02 3.26
CA VAL A 537 3.90 -17.79 2.52
C VAL A 537 2.94 -16.92 3.34
N PRO A 538 2.20 -15.99 2.70
CA PRO A 538 1.35 -15.04 3.42
C PRO A 538 0.12 -15.70 4.08
N LEU A 539 -0.32 -16.85 3.60
CA LEU A 539 -1.37 -17.68 4.18
C LEU A 539 -1.00 -19.15 4.15
N ASP A 540 -1.53 -19.90 5.10
CA ASP A 540 -1.29 -21.33 5.20
C ASP A 540 -1.84 -22.07 3.96
N VAL A 541 -1.07 -23.04 3.46
CA VAL A 541 -1.49 -23.83 2.31
C VAL A 541 -2.42 -24.95 2.74
N THR A 542 -3.28 -25.35 1.81
CA THR A 542 -4.24 -26.46 1.96
C THR A 542 -4.00 -27.49 0.86
N LEU A 543 -4.63 -28.66 0.95
CA LEU A 543 -4.56 -29.69 -0.11
C LEU A 543 -5.05 -29.19 -1.47
N GLU A 544 -5.99 -28.24 -1.47
CA GLU A 544 -6.52 -27.60 -2.69
C GLU A 544 -5.62 -26.49 -3.23
N SER A 545 -4.57 -26.10 -2.50
CA SER A 545 -3.66 -25.05 -2.94
C SER A 545 -2.90 -25.48 -4.19
N LYS A 546 -3.00 -24.63 -5.23
CA LYS A 546 -2.33 -24.86 -6.52
C LYS A 546 -0.83 -24.57 -6.41
N VAL A 547 -0.01 -25.57 -6.71
CA VAL A 547 1.45 -25.49 -6.70
C VAL A 547 2.03 -25.97 -8.03
N CYS A 548 3.21 -25.47 -8.38
CA CYS A 548 3.94 -25.92 -9.56
C CYS A 548 4.63 -27.27 -9.31
N THR A 549 4.89 -28.02 -10.38
CA THR A 549 5.49 -29.36 -10.32
C THR A 549 6.79 -29.38 -9.52
N SER A 550 7.69 -28.43 -9.77
CA SER A 550 8.97 -28.36 -9.05
C SER A 550 8.83 -28.12 -7.54
N CYS A 551 7.80 -27.40 -7.09
CA CYS A 551 7.55 -27.23 -5.66
C CYS A 551 6.94 -28.50 -5.06
N SER A 552 6.06 -29.18 -5.81
CA SER A 552 5.49 -30.47 -5.39
C SER A 552 6.57 -31.55 -5.25
N GLU A 553 7.50 -31.62 -6.21
CA GLU A 553 8.67 -32.52 -6.17
C GLU A 553 9.59 -32.23 -4.97
N TYR A 554 9.75 -30.96 -4.61
CA TYR A 554 10.53 -30.59 -3.43
C TYR A 554 9.80 -30.92 -2.12
N VAL A 555 8.46 -30.78 -2.07
CA VAL A 555 7.68 -31.24 -0.92
C VAL A 555 7.85 -32.75 -0.75
N LEU A 556 7.77 -33.52 -1.84
CA LEU A 556 8.06 -34.96 -1.82
C LEU A 556 9.47 -35.25 -1.28
N SER A 557 10.49 -34.49 -1.68
CA SER A 557 11.86 -34.70 -1.17
C SER A 557 11.94 -34.49 0.34
N MET A 558 11.28 -33.44 0.86
CA MET A 558 11.24 -33.18 2.30
C MET A 558 10.49 -34.27 3.07
N ILE A 559 9.38 -34.79 2.53
CA ILE A 559 8.64 -35.91 3.13
C ILE A 559 9.54 -37.16 3.20
N LEU A 560 10.25 -37.49 2.12
CA LEU A 560 11.15 -38.64 2.09
C LEU A 560 12.33 -38.48 3.07
N GLU A 561 12.90 -37.28 3.17
CA GLU A 561 13.96 -36.96 4.13
C GLU A 561 13.46 -37.11 5.58
N ASP A 562 12.26 -36.62 5.88
CA ASP A 562 11.66 -36.74 7.22
C ASP A 562 11.40 -38.21 7.57
N ILE A 563 10.87 -39.02 6.65
CA ILE A 563 10.68 -40.46 6.84
C ILE A 563 12.00 -41.18 7.14
N MET A 564 13.09 -40.81 6.45
CA MET A 564 14.41 -41.42 6.64
C MET A 564 15.08 -41.02 7.96
N THR A 565 14.73 -39.86 8.50
CA THR A 565 15.34 -39.32 9.72
C THR A 565 14.52 -39.55 10.99
N SER A 566 13.20 -39.71 10.86
CA SER A 566 12.25 -39.91 11.97
C SER A 566 12.00 -41.39 12.30
N ASN A 567 12.05 -42.29 11.31
CA ASN A 567 12.04 -43.72 11.57
C ASN A 567 13.45 -44.15 11.99
N ASP A 568 13.55 -44.73 13.18
CA ASP A 568 14.72 -45.46 13.65
C ASP A 568 15.13 -46.46 12.55
N CYS A 569 16.12 -46.09 11.74
CA CYS A 569 16.68 -46.92 10.68
C CYS A 569 17.51 -48.06 11.29
N SER A 570 16.97 -48.75 12.30
CA SER A 570 17.38 -50.11 12.62
C SER A 570 16.93 -50.99 11.45
N VAL A 571 17.73 -50.97 10.39
CA VAL A 571 17.71 -52.05 9.40
C VAL A 571 18.00 -53.31 10.20
N ASP A 572 16.96 -54.10 10.47
CA ASP A 572 17.08 -55.41 11.08
C ASP A 572 17.81 -56.28 10.05
N ILE A 573 19.14 -56.28 10.12
CA ILE A 573 19.99 -57.12 9.26
C ILE A 573 19.62 -58.56 9.61
N PRO A 574 18.99 -59.34 8.70
CA PRO A 574 18.67 -60.72 8.99
C PRO A 574 19.98 -61.44 9.31
N GLY A 575 20.08 -61.97 10.52
CA GLY A 575 21.31 -62.50 11.08
C GLY A 575 22.04 -63.40 10.07
N LYS A 576 23.33 -63.10 9.84
CA LYS A 576 24.28 -63.98 9.16
C LYS A 576 24.08 -65.42 9.66
N LYS A 577 23.50 -66.29 8.83
CA LYS A 577 23.64 -67.73 9.02
C LYS A 577 25.13 -68.04 8.93
N LYS A 578 25.74 -68.37 10.06
CA LYS A 578 27.07 -68.99 10.10
C LYS A 578 27.02 -70.27 9.26
N ARG A 579 27.72 -70.26 8.13
CA ARG A 579 28.49 -71.40 7.63
C ARG A 579 29.78 -70.87 7.02
#